data_AF-A0A948KCH3-F1
#
_entry.id   AF-A0A948KCH3-F1
#
_cell.length_a   1.000
_cell.length_b   1.000
_cell.length_c   1.000
_cell.angle_alpha   90.00
_cell.angle_beta   90.00
_cell.angle_gamma   90.00
#
_symmetry.space_group_name_H-M   'P 1'
#
loop_
_entity.id
_entity.type
_entity.pdbx_description
1 polymer ?
#
loop_
_entity_poly.entity_id
_entity_poly.type
_entity_poly.pdbx_seq_one_letter_code
_entity_poly.pdbx_strand_id
1 'polypeptide(L)'
;MNLIDKCYYGIGIFAKGGGGGGAGVVDYPAYMKTFHGQILDHNGVDTPTISLMDAMNAAFGNSPYAGEVAYDPDADIAAMIASVTANQALVTLLSTGTGLDTLVSGVLDHARVDLAVTEFANDLSDRLLAEVVPRFEAGMRDINAVSSSAFAVGRAILEVAQTRQVAKFSADLHMKAFSDDALRLIALKLEYQKFATHYIAEANRIKIVAKGEELESNLEIGEADATWDLEVFQHGGNLLAGIGGGVMTSNKKKKNKAASAIGGAMTGAAAGAVVGAEIGSVGSGYGALIGAVLGAAIGFLSE
;
A
#
# COMPACT_ATOMS: atom_id res chain seq x y z
N MET A 1 49.14 -58.08 45.20
CA MET A 1 50.55 -58.54 45.13
C MET A 1 50.89 -58.60 43.63
N ASN A 2 51.18 -57.48 42.98
CA ASN A 2 52.38 -56.61 43.00
C ASN A 2 53.28 -56.90 41.81
N LEU A 3 53.81 -55.80 41.25
CA LEU A 3 54.90 -55.62 40.26
C LEU A 3 54.40 -55.49 38.82
N ILE A 4 54.29 -54.29 38.21
CA ILE A 4 55.20 -53.13 38.05
C ILE A 4 56.49 -53.48 37.30
N ASP A 5 56.76 -52.67 36.26
CA ASP A 5 58.05 -52.33 35.62
C ASP A 5 58.62 -53.21 34.48
N LYS A 6 58.64 -52.67 33.25
CA LYS A 6 59.76 -51.81 32.78
C LYS A 6 59.61 -51.33 31.33
N CYS A 7 59.62 -50.01 31.17
CA CYS A 7 60.13 -49.30 30.00
C CYS A 7 61.62 -49.62 29.79
N TYR A 8 62.08 -49.74 28.54
CA TYR A 8 63.47 -49.47 28.18
C TYR A 8 63.55 -48.63 26.91
N TYR A 9 64.19 -47.48 27.10
CA TYR A 9 64.61 -46.48 26.13
C TYR A 9 65.66 -47.05 25.17
N GLY A 10 65.56 -46.66 23.90
CA GLY A 10 66.57 -46.93 22.88
C GLY A 10 66.53 -45.92 21.74
N ILE A 11 66.68 -44.63 22.04
CA ILE A 11 67.03 -43.62 21.02
C ILE A 11 68.42 -43.09 21.36
N GLY A 12 69.40 -43.54 20.58
CA GLY A 12 70.77 -43.08 20.62
C GLY A 12 70.85 -41.61 20.20
N ILE A 13 71.38 -40.80 21.10
CA ILE A 13 71.78 -39.42 20.83
C ILE A 13 73.08 -39.47 20.03
N PHE A 14 73.01 -39.14 18.74
CA PHE A 14 74.14 -38.66 17.95
C PHE A 14 73.93 -37.18 17.68
N ALA A 15 74.53 -36.34 18.54
CA ALA A 15 74.81 -34.96 18.20
C ALA A 15 76.00 -34.94 17.21
N LYS A 16 75.75 -34.57 15.96
CA LYS A 16 76.76 -34.06 15.03
C LYS A 16 76.35 -32.64 14.62
N GLY A 17 77.31 -31.73 14.75
CA GLY A 17 77.10 -30.29 14.73
C GLY A 17 76.83 -29.67 13.36
N GLY A 18 76.35 -28.43 13.45
CA GLY A 18 76.88 -27.24 12.75
C GLY A 18 76.98 -27.25 11.22
N GLY A 19 76.17 -26.39 10.60
CA GLY A 19 76.27 -25.90 9.22
C GLY A 19 74.86 -25.65 8.70
N GLY A 20 74.33 -24.43 8.62
CA GLY A 20 74.92 -23.28 7.94
C GLY A 20 74.33 -23.21 6.53
N GLY A 21 73.32 -22.35 6.33
CA GLY A 21 72.92 -21.86 5.02
C GLY A 21 72.12 -22.81 4.13
N GLY A 22 70.84 -22.98 4.43
CA GLY A 22 69.86 -23.43 3.44
C GLY A 22 68.59 -22.65 3.72
N ALA A 23 68.13 -21.85 2.75
CA ALA A 23 66.88 -21.13 2.83
C ALA A 23 65.81 -22.05 3.43
N GLY A 24 65.30 -21.69 4.60
CA GLY A 24 64.51 -22.56 5.45
C GLY A 24 63.29 -23.06 4.69
N VAL A 25 63.37 -24.28 4.16
CA VAL A 25 62.21 -24.98 3.63
C VAL A 25 61.30 -25.18 4.83
N VAL A 26 60.23 -24.40 4.87
CA VAL A 26 59.16 -24.58 5.84
C VAL A 26 58.48 -25.88 5.48
N ASP A 27 58.82 -26.96 6.18
CA ASP A 27 58.19 -28.25 5.95
C ASP A 27 56.90 -28.37 6.78
N TYR A 28 55.82 -28.75 6.11
CA TYR A 28 54.51 -28.90 6.74
C TYR A 28 54.35 -30.31 7.37
N PRO A 29 53.45 -30.48 8.34
CA PRO A 29 53.10 -31.82 8.83
C PRO A 29 52.58 -32.74 7.71
N ALA A 30 52.90 -34.04 7.79
CA ALA A 30 52.57 -35.03 6.76
C ALA A 30 51.06 -35.08 6.42
N TYR A 31 50.19 -34.94 7.42
CA TYR A 31 48.74 -34.95 7.19
C TYR A 31 48.26 -33.76 6.33
N MET A 32 48.87 -32.58 6.44
CA MET A 32 48.52 -31.41 5.63
C MET A 32 48.95 -31.61 4.18
N LYS A 33 50.14 -32.17 3.95
CA LYS A 33 50.63 -32.50 2.60
C LYS A 33 49.74 -33.55 1.92
N THR A 34 49.36 -34.61 2.66
CA THR A 34 48.46 -35.65 2.14
C THR A 34 47.09 -35.09 1.80
N PHE A 35 46.49 -34.28 2.67
CA PHE A 35 45.19 -33.66 2.42
C PHE A 35 45.21 -32.69 1.23
N HIS A 36 46.24 -31.84 1.11
CA HIS A 36 46.37 -30.90 0.00
C HIS A 36 46.64 -31.61 -1.33
N GLY A 37 47.44 -32.68 -1.31
CA GLY A 37 47.65 -33.55 -2.46
C GLY A 37 46.35 -34.23 -2.91
N GLN A 38 45.55 -34.72 -1.97
CA GLN A 38 44.24 -35.33 -2.26
C GLN A 38 43.22 -34.34 -2.82
N ILE A 39 43.25 -33.07 -2.39
CA ILE A 39 42.37 -32.00 -2.93
C ILE A 39 42.71 -31.63 -4.38
N LEU A 40 43.98 -31.76 -4.75
CA LEU A 40 44.51 -31.42 -6.09
C LEU A 40 44.56 -32.61 -7.05
N ASP A 41 44.36 -33.83 -6.55
CA ASP A 41 44.43 -35.03 -7.36
C ASP A 41 43.22 -35.09 -8.32
N HIS A 42 43.49 -35.45 -9.57
CA HIS A 42 42.51 -35.53 -10.67
C HIS A 42 42.44 -36.97 -11.23
N ASN A 43 42.89 -37.96 -10.46
CA ASN A 43 43.02 -39.34 -10.91
C ASN A 43 41.73 -40.18 -10.81
N GLY A 44 40.57 -39.58 -10.50
CA GLY A 44 39.25 -40.23 -10.63
C GLY A 44 38.88 -41.27 -9.56
N VAL A 45 39.58 -41.29 -8.42
CA VAL A 45 39.20 -42.10 -7.24
C VAL A 45 39.07 -41.18 -6.03
N ASP A 46 38.02 -40.36 -6.03
CA ASP A 46 37.82 -39.31 -5.01
C ASP A 46 36.87 -39.77 -3.89
N THR A 47 37.22 -39.48 -2.63
CA THR A 47 36.31 -39.12 -1.52
C THR A 47 37.07 -38.59 -0.29
N PRO A 48 36.44 -37.82 0.64
CA PRO A 48 35.01 -37.49 0.73
C PRO A 48 34.76 -35.96 0.65
N THR A 49 34.17 -35.38 -0.40
CA THR A 49 33.16 -35.95 -1.31
C THR A 49 33.12 -35.32 -2.72
N ILE A 50 34.02 -34.40 -3.11
CA ILE A 50 34.31 -34.03 -4.52
C ILE A 50 35.76 -33.46 -4.55
N SER A 51 36.62 -33.84 -5.50
CA SER A 51 37.88 -33.10 -5.74
C SER A 51 37.57 -31.62 -5.94
N LEU A 52 38.39 -30.72 -5.37
CA LEU A 52 38.17 -29.28 -5.55
C LEU A 52 38.16 -28.93 -7.05
N MET A 53 39.03 -29.56 -7.83
CA MET A 53 39.11 -29.33 -9.26
C MET A 53 37.84 -29.82 -9.97
N ASP A 54 37.29 -30.95 -9.57
CA ASP A 54 36.04 -31.47 -10.15
C ASP A 54 34.84 -30.60 -9.75
N ALA A 55 34.79 -30.11 -8.51
CA ALA A 55 33.77 -29.16 -8.06
C ALA A 55 33.88 -27.80 -8.77
N MET A 56 35.10 -27.30 -8.97
CA MET A 56 35.35 -26.06 -9.72
C MET A 56 35.00 -26.22 -11.20
N ASN A 57 35.40 -27.32 -11.85
CA ASN A 57 35.08 -27.61 -13.24
C ASN A 57 33.57 -27.80 -13.46
N ALA A 58 32.88 -28.40 -12.48
CA ALA A 58 31.42 -28.53 -12.52
C ALA A 58 30.70 -27.18 -12.33
N ALA A 59 31.26 -26.27 -11.53
CA ALA A 59 30.72 -24.94 -11.31
C ALA A 59 31.09 -23.93 -12.41
N PHE A 60 32.21 -24.15 -13.10
CA PHE A 60 32.73 -23.27 -14.14
C PHE A 60 31.75 -23.18 -15.32
N GLY A 61 31.37 -21.96 -15.70
CA GLY A 61 30.35 -21.72 -16.72
C GLY A 61 28.92 -22.10 -16.31
N ASN A 62 28.71 -22.67 -15.12
CA ASN A 62 27.40 -23.01 -14.56
C ASN A 62 27.05 -22.06 -13.42
N SER A 63 26.91 -20.79 -13.76
CA SER A 63 26.53 -19.76 -12.80
C SER A 63 25.10 -20.00 -12.27
N PRO A 64 24.87 -19.93 -10.95
CA PRO A 64 23.54 -20.02 -10.37
C PRO A 64 22.68 -18.78 -10.67
N TYR A 65 23.28 -17.72 -11.23
CA TYR A 65 22.59 -16.51 -11.65
C TYR A 65 22.14 -16.57 -13.11
N ALA A 66 22.58 -17.58 -13.85
CA ALA A 66 22.20 -17.78 -15.24
C ALA A 66 20.70 -18.12 -15.33
N GLY A 67 19.91 -17.16 -15.80
CA GLY A 67 18.45 -17.30 -15.92
C GLY A 67 17.65 -16.79 -14.73
N GLU A 68 18.31 -16.28 -13.68
CA GLU A 68 17.64 -15.50 -12.65
C GLU A 68 17.19 -14.16 -13.24
N VAL A 69 15.97 -13.73 -12.92
CA VAL A 69 15.40 -12.47 -13.38
C VAL A 69 14.92 -11.71 -12.15
N ALA A 70 15.15 -10.41 -12.11
CA ALA A 70 14.58 -9.57 -11.06
C ALA A 70 13.05 -9.62 -11.07
N TYR A 71 12.46 -9.28 -9.92
CA TYR A 71 11.03 -9.11 -9.81
C TYR A 71 10.53 -8.02 -10.78
N ASP A 72 9.57 -8.33 -11.65
CA ASP A 72 8.90 -7.35 -12.51
C ASP A 72 7.64 -6.81 -11.80
N PRO A 73 7.62 -5.52 -11.41
CA PRO A 73 6.49 -4.95 -10.71
C PRO A 73 5.33 -4.51 -11.64
N ASP A 74 5.44 -4.66 -12.97
CA ASP A 74 4.49 -4.08 -13.91
C ASP A 74 3.05 -4.60 -13.72
N ALA A 75 2.88 -5.89 -13.43
CA ALA A 75 1.55 -6.48 -13.24
C ALA A 75 0.83 -5.91 -12.01
N ASP A 76 1.53 -5.82 -10.88
CA ASP A 76 0.99 -5.26 -9.63
C ASP A 76 0.66 -3.78 -9.76
N ILE A 77 1.55 -3.02 -10.39
CA ILE A 77 1.34 -1.59 -10.62
C ILE A 77 0.15 -1.39 -11.57
N ALA A 78 0.04 -2.19 -12.62
CA ALA A 78 -1.11 -2.14 -13.53
C ALA A 78 -2.41 -2.46 -12.80
N ALA A 79 -2.43 -3.44 -11.90
CA ALA A 79 -3.59 -3.77 -11.07
C ALA A 79 -3.97 -2.62 -10.13
N MET A 80 -2.98 -1.97 -9.50
CA MET A 80 -3.20 -0.79 -8.64
C MET A 80 -3.79 0.38 -9.45
N ILE A 81 -3.23 0.71 -10.61
CA ILE A 81 -3.74 1.78 -11.48
C ILE A 81 -5.16 1.46 -11.98
N ALA A 82 -5.43 0.20 -12.33
CA ALA A 82 -6.75 -0.24 -12.75
C ALA A 82 -7.79 -0.07 -11.62
N SER A 83 -7.43 -0.39 -10.37
CA SER A 83 -8.30 -0.18 -9.20
C SER A 83 -8.61 1.31 -8.99
N VAL A 84 -7.61 2.18 -9.07
CA VAL A 84 -7.81 3.64 -8.95
C VAL A 84 -8.67 4.18 -10.09
N THR A 85 -8.47 3.69 -11.31
CA THR A 85 -9.26 4.08 -12.49
C THR A 85 -10.71 3.60 -12.39
N ALA A 86 -10.95 2.38 -11.88
CA ALA A 86 -12.28 1.87 -11.60
C ALA A 86 -13.01 2.73 -10.55
N ASN A 87 -12.32 3.16 -9.50
CA ASN A 87 -12.87 4.11 -8.52
C ASN A 87 -13.19 5.47 -9.16
N GLN A 88 -12.34 5.99 -10.05
CA GLN A 88 -12.65 7.20 -10.81
C GLN A 88 -13.87 7.02 -11.71
N ALA A 89 -14.03 5.85 -12.33
CA ALA A 89 -15.21 5.55 -13.15
C ALA A 89 -16.48 5.52 -12.30
N LEU A 90 -16.45 4.96 -11.08
CA LEU A 90 -17.58 5.01 -10.14
C LEU A 90 -17.92 6.44 -9.70
N VAL A 91 -16.91 7.25 -9.37
CA VAL A 91 -17.11 8.68 -9.07
C VAL A 91 -17.67 9.43 -10.28
N THR A 92 -17.22 9.08 -11.48
CA THR A 92 -17.72 9.64 -12.73
C THR A 92 -19.15 9.18 -12.99
N LEU A 93 -19.49 7.93 -12.70
CA LEU A 93 -20.84 7.37 -12.80
C LEU A 93 -21.81 8.08 -11.84
N LEU A 94 -21.36 8.30 -10.61
CA LEU A 94 -22.07 9.11 -9.60
C LEU A 94 -22.26 10.57 -10.07
N SER A 95 -21.53 11.00 -11.11
CA SER A 95 -21.64 12.33 -11.72
C SER A 95 -22.22 12.34 -13.15
N THR A 96 -22.40 11.20 -13.80
CA THR A 96 -22.95 11.10 -15.17
C THR A 96 -24.43 10.80 -15.04
N GLY A 97 -25.22 11.87 -15.09
CA GLY A 97 -26.66 11.89 -14.75
C GLY A 97 -26.98 13.02 -13.78
N THR A 98 -25.98 13.43 -13.00
CA THR A 98 -25.97 14.59 -12.14
C THR A 98 -24.61 15.26 -12.29
N GLY A 99 -24.42 16.00 -13.40
CA GLY A 99 -23.27 16.90 -13.49
C GLY A 99 -23.22 17.73 -12.20
N LEU A 100 -22.03 18.12 -11.72
CA LEU A 100 -21.97 18.98 -10.53
C LEU A 100 -22.97 20.13 -10.69
N ASP A 101 -23.06 20.68 -11.90
CA ASP A 101 -24.02 21.71 -12.29
C ASP A 101 -25.49 21.27 -12.26
N THR A 102 -25.82 20.01 -12.57
CA THR A 102 -27.19 19.48 -12.49
C THR A 102 -27.58 19.16 -11.04
N LEU A 103 -26.65 18.64 -10.24
CA LEU A 103 -26.83 18.34 -8.82
C LEU A 103 -26.93 19.65 -8.02
N VAL A 104 -26.05 20.60 -8.32
CA VAL A 104 -26.12 21.98 -7.86
C VAL A 104 -27.42 22.61 -8.34
N SER A 105 -27.78 22.52 -9.62
CA SER A 105 -29.06 23.06 -10.12
C SER A 105 -30.29 22.42 -9.48
N GLY A 106 -30.25 21.13 -9.13
CA GLY A 106 -31.35 20.40 -8.48
C GLY A 106 -31.43 20.64 -6.98
N VAL A 107 -30.30 20.83 -6.31
CA VAL A 107 -30.24 21.22 -4.89
C VAL A 107 -30.55 22.71 -4.71
N LEU A 108 -30.11 23.55 -5.65
CA LEU A 108 -30.49 24.95 -5.78
C LEU A 108 -31.88 25.11 -6.44
N ASP A 109 -32.58 24.02 -6.78
CA ASP A 109 -33.91 24.12 -7.36
C ASP A 109 -34.88 24.62 -6.28
N HIS A 110 -35.32 25.87 -6.45
CA HIS A 110 -36.22 26.54 -5.54
C HIS A 110 -37.62 25.91 -5.58
N ALA A 111 -37.94 25.08 -6.58
CA ALA A 111 -39.27 24.49 -6.74
C ALA A 111 -39.76 23.74 -5.48
N ARG A 112 -38.87 23.03 -4.76
CA ARG A 112 -39.25 22.34 -3.51
C ARG A 112 -39.49 23.32 -2.36
N VAL A 113 -38.72 24.40 -2.28
CA VAL A 113 -38.90 25.44 -1.28
C VAL A 113 -40.18 26.23 -1.57
N ASP A 114 -40.43 26.58 -2.83
CA ASP A 114 -41.62 27.29 -3.28
C ASP A 114 -42.89 26.49 -3.04
N LEU A 115 -42.87 25.17 -3.29
CA LEU A 115 -43.97 24.26 -2.94
C LEU A 115 -44.24 24.25 -1.43
N ALA A 116 -43.19 24.13 -0.60
CA ALA A 116 -43.34 24.13 0.85
C ALA A 116 -43.84 25.48 1.40
N VAL A 117 -43.36 26.60 0.84
CA VAL A 117 -43.82 27.95 1.19
C VAL A 117 -45.29 28.15 0.77
N THR A 118 -45.67 27.65 -0.41
CA THR A 118 -47.05 27.72 -0.91
C THR A 118 -47.99 26.93 0.00
N GLU A 119 -47.63 25.70 0.36
CA GLU A 119 -48.44 24.86 1.25
C GLU A 119 -48.60 25.51 2.64
N PHE A 120 -47.51 26.06 3.19
CA PHE A 120 -47.56 26.78 4.47
C PHE A 120 -48.42 28.05 4.40
N ALA A 121 -48.35 28.79 3.28
CA ALA A 121 -49.18 29.97 3.06
C ALA A 121 -50.68 29.59 2.97
N ASN A 122 -51.00 28.47 2.33
CA ASN A 122 -52.36 27.94 2.24
C ASN A 122 -52.90 27.55 3.62
N ASP A 123 -52.15 26.79 4.43
CA ASP A 123 -52.56 26.44 5.80
C ASP A 123 -52.82 27.68 6.66
N LEU A 124 -51.93 28.69 6.58
CA LEU A 124 -52.13 29.94 7.32
C LEU A 124 -53.36 30.71 6.85
N SER A 125 -53.63 30.72 5.53
CA SER A 125 -54.82 31.37 4.97
C SER A 125 -56.10 30.67 5.43
N ASP A 126 -56.11 29.35 5.40
CA ASP A 126 -57.26 28.56 5.83
C ASP A 126 -57.54 28.80 7.32
N ARG A 127 -56.50 28.83 8.16
CA ARG A 127 -56.63 29.16 9.60
C ARG A 127 -57.06 30.60 9.83
N LEU A 128 -56.53 31.55 9.05
CA LEU A 128 -56.92 32.96 9.15
C LEU A 128 -58.41 33.13 8.86
N LEU A 129 -58.91 32.53 7.78
CA LEU A 129 -60.29 32.65 7.34
C LEU A 129 -61.28 31.83 8.17
N ALA A 130 -60.90 30.62 8.58
CA ALA A 130 -61.80 29.71 9.30
C ALA A 130 -61.86 29.99 10.81
N GLU A 131 -60.77 30.47 11.41
CA GLU A 131 -60.68 30.62 12.87
C GLU A 131 -60.44 32.06 13.31
N VAL A 132 -59.38 32.70 12.82
CA VAL A 132 -58.88 33.96 13.41
C VAL A 132 -59.78 35.15 13.07
N VAL A 133 -60.14 35.32 11.79
CA VAL A 133 -61.03 36.40 11.35
C VAL A 133 -62.41 36.27 11.98
N PRO A 134 -63.09 35.09 11.98
CA PRO A 134 -64.38 34.94 12.64
C PRO A 134 -64.35 35.25 14.14
N ARG A 135 -63.30 34.84 14.86
CA ARG A 135 -63.15 35.16 16.29
C ARG A 135 -62.93 36.66 16.53
N PHE A 136 -62.13 37.31 15.69
CA PHE A 136 -61.91 38.76 15.75
C PHE A 136 -63.21 39.53 15.46
N GLU A 137 -63.93 39.15 14.40
CA GLU A 137 -65.19 39.78 14.01
C GLU A 137 -66.29 39.59 15.07
N ALA A 138 -66.39 38.41 15.68
CA ALA A 138 -67.30 38.14 16.79
C ALA A 138 -66.97 39.03 18.01
N GLY A 139 -65.69 39.11 18.40
CA GLY A 139 -65.27 39.97 19.51
C GLY A 139 -65.55 41.45 19.27
N MET A 140 -65.37 41.93 18.03
CA MET A 140 -65.68 43.31 17.63
C MET A 140 -67.20 43.59 17.58
N ARG A 141 -68.00 42.58 17.24
CA ARG A 141 -69.47 42.66 17.29
C ARG A 141 -69.97 42.76 18.73
N ASP A 142 -69.42 41.99 19.66
CA ASP A 142 -69.83 42.01 21.07
C ASP A 142 -69.62 43.38 21.73
N ILE A 143 -68.58 44.11 21.33
CA ILE A 143 -68.32 45.48 21.80
C ILE A 143 -68.94 46.58 20.92
N ASN A 144 -69.71 46.20 19.90
CA ASN A 144 -70.35 47.10 18.93
C ASN A 144 -69.37 48.05 18.21
N ALA A 145 -68.11 47.65 18.04
CA ALA A 145 -67.06 48.47 17.42
C ALA A 145 -66.89 48.24 15.90
N VAL A 146 -67.80 47.48 15.28
CA VAL A 146 -67.73 47.07 13.86
C VAL A 146 -67.79 48.27 12.89
N SER A 147 -68.40 49.39 13.31
CA SER A 147 -68.46 50.63 12.52
C SER A 147 -67.21 51.52 12.66
N SER A 148 -66.24 51.14 13.48
CA SER A 148 -65.05 51.96 13.75
C SER A 148 -63.89 51.65 12.80
N SER A 149 -63.00 52.61 12.59
CA SER A 149 -61.75 52.40 11.86
C SER A 149 -60.86 51.34 12.50
N ALA A 150 -61.01 51.09 13.82
CA ALA A 150 -60.27 50.06 14.53
C ALA A 150 -60.58 48.65 14.02
N PHE A 151 -61.78 48.40 13.50
CA PHE A 151 -62.13 47.13 12.87
C PHE A 151 -61.31 46.87 11.60
N ALA A 152 -61.29 47.83 10.69
CA ALA A 152 -60.53 47.74 9.43
C ALA A 152 -59.02 47.65 9.69
N VAL A 153 -58.50 48.45 10.63
CA VAL A 153 -57.09 48.40 11.03
C VAL A 153 -56.73 47.05 11.67
N GLY A 154 -57.57 46.53 12.56
CA GLY A 154 -57.33 45.23 13.22
C GLY A 154 -57.28 44.08 12.22
N ARG A 155 -58.20 44.05 11.25
CA ARG A 155 -58.17 43.06 10.17
C ARG A 155 -56.91 43.18 9.31
N ALA A 156 -56.52 44.39 8.93
CA ALA A 156 -55.29 44.61 8.18
C ALA A 156 -54.04 44.14 8.95
N ILE A 157 -53.99 44.33 10.28
CA ILE A 157 -52.89 43.85 11.12
C ILE A 157 -52.79 42.31 11.09
N LEU A 158 -53.92 41.60 11.08
CA LEU A 158 -53.95 40.13 10.99
C LEU A 158 -53.42 39.62 9.64
N GLU A 159 -53.83 40.24 8.53
CA GLU A 159 -53.35 39.91 7.18
C GLU A 159 -51.85 40.22 7.00
N VAL A 160 -51.37 41.33 7.58
CA VAL A 160 -49.93 41.67 7.61
C VAL A 160 -49.14 40.67 8.46
N ALA A 161 -49.69 40.22 9.59
CA ALA A 161 -49.04 39.22 10.44
C ALA A 161 -48.85 37.88 9.72
N GLN A 162 -49.86 37.43 8.96
CA GLN A 162 -49.76 36.25 8.10
C GLN A 162 -48.63 36.42 7.08
N THR A 163 -48.63 37.52 6.33
CA THR A 163 -47.62 37.80 5.30
C THR A 163 -46.20 37.79 5.89
N ARG A 164 -46.01 38.36 7.09
CA ARG A 164 -44.73 38.35 7.80
C ARG A 164 -44.30 36.94 8.20
N GLN A 165 -45.23 36.07 8.61
CA GLN A 165 -44.92 34.69 8.98
C GLN A 165 -44.50 33.86 7.75
N VAL A 166 -45.19 34.02 6.62
CA VAL A 166 -44.81 33.37 5.35
C VAL A 166 -43.43 33.84 4.89
N ALA A 167 -43.16 35.15 4.94
CA ALA A 167 -41.85 35.69 4.57
C ALA A 167 -40.72 35.18 5.48
N LYS A 168 -40.97 35.05 6.79
CA LYS A 168 -40.00 34.47 7.73
C LYS A 168 -39.74 32.99 7.44
N PHE A 169 -40.79 32.21 7.22
CA PHE A 169 -40.67 30.78 6.92
C PHE A 169 -39.91 30.53 5.60
N SER A 170 -40.22 31.32 4.57
CA SER A 170 -39.48 31.31 3.31
C SER A 170 -37.99 31.62 3.54
N ALA A 171 -37.66 32.69 4.26
CA ALA A 171 -36.28 33.03 4.56
C ALA A 171 -35.54 31.92 5.34
N ASP A 172 -36.19 31.33 6.35
CA ASP A 172 -35.63 30.24 7.16
C ASP A 172 -35.37 28.97 6.30
N LEU A 173 -36.28 28.65 5.37
CA LEU A 173 -36.09 27.53 4.45
C LEU A 173 -34.96 27.77 3.45
N HIS A 174 -34.89 28.97 2.86
CA HIS A 174 -33.80 29.32 1.94
C HIS A 174 -32.45 29.26 2.67
N MET A 175 -32.33 29.81 3.88
CA MET A 175 -31.07 29.73 4.62
C MET A 175 -30.63 28.28 4.88
N LYS A 176 -31.56 27.40 5.28
CA LYS A 176 -31.25 25.97 5.54
C LYS A 176 -30.91 25.19 4.27
N ALA A 177 -31.60 25.46 3.16
CA ALA A 177 -31.37 24.77 1.91
C ALA A 177 -29.99 25.11 1.30
N PHE A 178 -29.51 26.34 1.46
CA PHE A 178 -28.24 26.78 0.89
C PHE A 178 -27.01 26.52 1.77
N SER A 179 -27.13 26.50 3.10
CA SER A 179 -25.95 26.49 3.96
C SER A 179 -25.29 25.11 4.12
N ASP A 180 -26.06 24.04 4.26
CA ASP A 180 -25.50 22.80 4.84
C ASP A 180 -25.39 21.66 3.84
N ASP A 181 -26.43 21.36 3.06
CA ASP A 181 -26.44 20.13 2.26
C ASP A 181 -25.74 20.29 0.90
N ALA A 182 -25.97 21.41 0.22
CA ALA A 182 -25.36 21.68 -1.09
C ALA A 182 -23.83 21.78 -0.99
N LEU A 183 -23.37 22.61 -0.05
CA LEU A 183 -21.94 22.86 0.16
C LEU A 183 -21.22 21.60 0.65
N ARG A 184 -21.85 20.80 1.52
CA ARG A 184 -21.27 19.54 2.00
C ARG A 184 -21.12 18.51 0.88
N LEU A 185 -22.10 18.38 -0.01
CA LEU A 185 -22.04 17.43 -1.12
C LEU A 185 -20.96 17.82 -2.14
N ILE A 186 -20.86 19.12 -2.46
CA ILE A 186 -19.78 19.65 -3.31
C ILE A 186 -18.40 19.42 -2.66
N ALA A 187 -18.26 19.72 -1.37
CA ALA A 187 -17.02 19.53 -0.63
C ALA A 187 -16.59 18.07 -0.62
N LEU A 188 -17.51 17.15 -0.34
CA LEU A 188 -17.27 15.71 -0.34
C LEU A 188 -16.80 15.22 -1.72
N LYS A 189 -17.44 15.65 -2.81
CA LYS A 189 -16.98 15.31 -4.17
C LYS A 189 -15.58 15.86 -4.46
N LEU A 190 -15.31 17.10 -4.08
CA LEU A 190 -14.01 17.73 -4.27
C LEU A 190 -12.91 16.98 -3.49
N GLU A 191 -13.19 16.56 -2.27
CA GLU A 191 -12.29 15.74 -1.46
C GLU A 191 -12.00 14.40 -2.14
N TYR A 192 -13.02 13.68 -2.62
CA TYR A 192 -12.82 12.42 -3.35
C TYR A 192 -11.97 12.60 -4.61
N GLN A 193 -12.18 13.67 -5.38
CA GLN A 193 -11.35 13.96 -6.56
C GLN A 193 -9.90 14.20 -6.16
N LYS A 194 -9.66 14.97 -5.09
CA LYS A 194 -8.31 15.19 -4.55
C LYS A 194 -7.66 13.87 -4.13
N PHE A 195 -8.36 13.02 -3.38
CA PHE A 195 -7.85 11.70 -2.98
C PHE A 195 -7.51 10.83 -4.20
N ALA A 196 -8.38 10.77 -5.21
CA ALA A 196 -8.11 10.00 -6.42
C ALA A 196 -6.85 10.49 -7.13
N THR A 197 -6.69 11.80 -7.31
CA THR A 197 -5.47 12.36 -7.93
C THR A 197 -4.21 12.09 -7.11
N HIS A 198 -4.32 12.12 -5.77
CA HIS A 198 -3.23 11.82 -4.87
C HIS A 198 -2.78 10.36 -4.98
N TYR A 199 -3.73 9.40 -5.03
CA TYR A 199 -3.41 7.99 -5.19
C TYR A 199 -2.77 7.67 -6.55
N ILE A 200 -3.19 8.33 -7.64
CA ILE A 200 -2.52 8.18 -8.94
C ILE A 200 -1.09 8.70 -8.87
N ALA A 201 -0.86 9.85 -8.24
CA ALA A 201 0.47 10.41 -8.08
C ALA A 201 1.37 9.46 -7.26
N GLU A 202 0.83 8.85 -6.20
CA GLU A 202 1.55 7.88 -5.38
C GLU A 202 1.83 6.59 -6.12
N ALA A 203 0.86 6.05 -6.87
CA ALA A 203 1.04 4.89 -7.73
C ALA A 203 2.18 5.09 -8.74
N ASN A 204 2.27 6.29 -9.33
CA ASN A 204 3.36 6.65 -10.24
C ASN A 204 4.70 6.76 -9.52
N ARG A 205 4.75 7.29 -8.29
CA ARG A 205 5.97 7.33 -7.48
C ARG A 205 6.46 5.92 -7.15
N ILE A 206 5.57 5.04 -6.70
CA ILE A 206 5.86 3.63 -6.43
C ILE A 206 6.39 2.96 -7.70
N LYS A 207 5.76 3.21 -8.86
CA LYS A 207 6.22 2.67 -10.15
C LYS A 207 7.67 3.04 -10.46
N ILE A 208 8.03 4.31 -10.27
CA ILE A 208 9.39 4.79 -10.55
C ILE A 208 10.40 4.10 -9.63
N VAL A 209 10.09 3.98 -8.33
CA VAL A 209 10.97 3.32 -7.36
C VAL A 209 11.10 1.83 -7.69
N ALA A 210 9.98 1.13 -7.90
CA ALA A 210 9.98 -0.30 -8.17
C ALA A 210 10.71 -0.66 -9.48
N LYS A 211 10.56 0.15 -10.54
CA LYS A 211 11.35 -0.03 -11.78
C LYS A 211 12.82 0.29 -11.61
N GLY A 212 13.15 1.23 -10.73
CA GLY A 212 14.53 1.47 -10.31
C GLY A 212 15.14 0.25 -9.63
N GLU A 213 14.41 -0.35 -8.69
CA GLU A 213 14.82 -1.56 -7.96
C GLU A 213 14.95 -2.79 -8.86
N GLU A 214 14.02 -2.98 -9.81
CA GLU A 214 14.13 -4.04 -10.82
C GLU A 214 15.42 -3.90 -11.64
N LEU A 215 15.70 -2.68 -12.11
CA LEU A 215 16.89 -2.41 -12.93
C LEU A 215 18.19 -2.62 -12.12
N GLU A 216 18.24 -2.13 -10.88
CA GLU A 216 19.37 -2.34 -9.99
C GLU A 216 19.58 -3.83 -9.71
N SER A 217 18.52 -4.57 -9.39
CA SER A 217 18.60 -6.02 -9.16
C SER A 217 19.03 -6.79 -10.41
N ASN A 218 18.56 -6.41 -11.61
CA ASN A 218 18.99 -7.03 -12.87
C ASN A 218 20.48 -6.77 -13.15
N LEU A 219 20.98 -5.56 -12.87
CA LEU A 219 22.40 -5.25 -12.97
C LEU A 219 23.22 -6.06 -11.97
N GLU A 220 22.74 -6.21 -10.73
CA GLU A 220 23.41 -7.04 -9.72
C GLU A 220 23.48 -8.51 -10.12
N ILE A 221 22.38 -9.07 -10.65
CA ILE A 221 22.34 -10.45 -11.14
C ILE A 221 23.33 -10.62 -12.31
N GLY A 222 23.36 -9.67 -13.25
CA GLY A 222 24.29 -9.68 -14.38
C GLY A 222 25.77 -9.53 -13.97
N GLU A 223 26.07 -8.67 -12.99
CA GLU A 223 27.43 -8.54 -12.43
C GLU A 223 27.85 -9.84 -11.72
N ALA A 224 26.96 -10.45 -10.94
CA ALA A 224 27.22 -11.71 -10.24
C ALA A 224 27.41 -12.88 -11.21
N ASP A 225 26.63 -12.95 -12.28
CA ASP A 225 26.78 -13.93 -13.36
C ASP A 225 28.13 -13.79 -14.07
N ALA A 226 28.48 -12.56 -14.50
CA ALA A 226 29.72 -12.29 -15.22
C ALA A 226 30.99 -12.50 -14.36
N THR A 227 30.88 -12.33 -13.04
CA THR A 227 32.00 -12.52 -12.10
C THR A 227 32.05 -13.90 -11.48
N TRP A 228 31.04 -14.75 -11.69
CA TRP A 228 30.92 -16.07 -11.10
C TRP A 228 32.19 -16.93 -11.26
N ASP A 229 32.69 -17.03 -12.49
CA ASP A 229 33.89 -17.84 -12.76
C ASP A 229 35.11 -17.33 -11.96
N LEU A 230 35.25 -16.00 -11.81
CA LEU A 230 36.31 -15.40 -11.00
C LEU A 230 36.13 -15.70 -9.51
N GLU A 231 34.89 -15.73 -9.01
CA GLU A 231 34.60 -16.11 -7.63
C GLU A 231 34.92 -17.58 -7.36
N VAL A 232 34.60 -18.48 -8.31
CA VAL A 232 34.96 -19.90 -8.24
C VAL A 232 36.48 -20.05 -8.13
N PHE A 233 37.26 -19.31 -8.93
CA PHE A 233 38.72 -19.29 -8.80
C PHE A 233 39.21 -18.70 -7.49
N GLN A 234 38.57 -17.66 -6.96
CA GLN A 234 38.91 -17.08 -5.65
C GLN A 234 38.65 -18.07 -4.51
N HIS A 235 37.53 -18.80 -4.54
CA HIS A 235 37.23 -19.84 -3.57
C HIS A 235 38.24 -20.99 -3.63
N GLY A 236 38.61 -21.43 -4.84
CA GLY A 236 39.69 -22.40 -5.04
C GLY A 236 41.04 -21.89 -4.52
N GLY A 237 41.39 -20.64 -4.84
CA GLY A 237 42.62 -19.99 -4.37
C GLY A 237 42.71 -19.87 -2.84
N ASN A 238 41.59 -19.60 -2.17
CA ASN A 238 41.51 -19.58 -0.71
C ASN A 238 41.76 -20.96 -0.08
N LEU A 239 41.24 -22.02 -0.70
CA LEU A 239 41.48 -23.38 -0.21
C LEU A 239 42.96 -23.77 -0.37
N LEU A 240 43.57 -23.41 -1.51
CA LEU A 240 44.99 -23.64 -1.77
C LEU A 240 45.89 -22.82 -0.85
N ALA A 241 45.54 -21.56 -0.62
CA ALA A 241 46.29 -20.67 0.27
C ALA A 241 46.12 -21.01 1.76
N GLY A 242 45.17 -21.88 2.13
CA GLY A 242 44.90 -22.30 3.50
C GLY A 242 46.10 -22.95 4.22
N ILE A 243 47.04 -23.57 3.49
CA ILE A 243 48.27 -24.12 4.08
C ILE A 243 49.31 -23.02 4.40
N GLY A 244 49.29 -21.91 3.65
CA GLY A 244 50.20 -20.77 3.78
C GLY A 244 49.62 -19.58 4.55
N GLY A 245 48.35 -19.63 4.94
CA GLY A 245 47.64 -18.53 5.60
C GLY A 245 47.27 -17.36 4.68
N GLY A 246 47.31 -17.55 3.36
CA GLY A 246 46.88 -16.53 2.40
C GLY A 246 45.36 -16.47 2.27
N VAL A 247 44.82 -15.27 2.06
CA VAL A 247 43.37 -15.06 1.84
C VAL A 247 43.18 -14.14 0.63
N MET A 248 42.42 -14.61 -0.35
CA MET A 248 41.84 -13.87 -1.46
C MET A 248 40.46 -13.37 -1.03
N THR A 249 40.25 -12.05 -1.05
CA THR A 249 38.95 -11.49 -0.69
C THR A 249 38.05 -11.37 -1.91
N SER A 250 36.89 -12.04 -1.88
CA SER A 250 35.86 -11.81 -2.89
C SER A 250 35.26 -10.42 -2.67
N ASN A 251 35.26 -9.58 -3.70
CA ASN A 251 34.62 -8.27 -3.63
C ASN A 251 33.11 -8.40 -3.88
N LYS A 252 32.43 -9.21 -3.06
CA LYS A 252 30.97 -9.31 -3.09
C LYS A 252 30.39 -8.01 -2.55
N LYS A 253 29.86 -7.16 -3.44
CA LYS A 253 29.03 -6.04 -3.03
C LYS A 253 27.85 -6.61 -2.24
N LYS A 254 27.70 -6.19 -0.98
CA LYS A 254 26.60 -6.66 -0.13
C LYS A 254 25.28 -6.14 -0.72
N LYS A 255 24.36 -7.06 -1.05
CA LYS A 255 22.98 -6.72 -1.42
C LYS A 255 22.37 -5.82 -0.35
N ASN A 256 21.87 -4.66 -0.73
CA ASN A 256 21.33 -3.68 0.20
C ASN A 256 19.90 -4.09 0.61
N LYS A 257 19.81 -5.12 1.48
CA LYS A 257 18.54 -5.75 1.91
C LYS A 257 17.53 -4.79 2.56
N ALA A 258 17.97 -3.62 3.02
CA ALA A 258 17.11 -2.61 3.60
C ALA A 258 16.24 -1.88 2.56
N ALA A 259 16.65 -1.82 1.28
CA ALA A 259 15.84 -1.25 0.21
C ALA A 259 14.70 -2.22 -0.21
N SER A 260 15.00 -3.51 -0.30
CA SER A 260 14.07 -4.57 -0.73
C SER A 260 12.92 -4.86 0.27
N ALA A 261 13.02 -4.43 1.53
CA ALA A 261 11.98 -4.66 2.54
C ALA A 261 10.77 -3.72 2.41
N ILE A 262 10.91 -2.57 1.76
CA ILE A 262 9.80 -1.61 1.56
C ILE A 262 8.78 -2.16 0.55
N GLY A 263 9.22 -2.94 -0.46
CA GLY A 263 8.33 -3.58 -1.44
C GLY A 263 7.51 -4.76 -0.88
N GLY A 264 8.03 -5.47 0.12
CA GLY A 264 7.36 -6.64 0.70
C GLY A 264 6.24 -6.33 1.70
N ALA A 265 6.29 -5.18 2.37
CA ALA A 265 5.27 -4.78 3.34
C ALA A 265 4.03 -4.15 2.69
N MET A 266 4.18 -3.53 1.51
CA MET A 266 3.06 -2.90 0.80
C MET A 266 2.23 -3.88 -0.05
N THR A 267 2.83 -4.97 -0.54
CA THR A 267 2.15 -6.01 -1.33
C THR A 267 1.22 -6.89 -0.49
N GLY A 268 1.53 -7.12 0.79
CA GLY A 268 0.67 -7.88 1.71
C GLY A 268 -0.69 -7.22 1.98
N ALA A 269 -0.76 -5.89 2.02
CA ALA A 269 -2.01 -5.16 2.22
C ALA A 269 -2.86 -5.06 0.94
N ALA A 270 -2.24 -5.05 -0.25
CA ALA A 270 -2.95 -5.00 -1.53
C ALA A 270 -3.51 -6.37 -1.96
N ALA A 271 -2.80 -7.47 -1.68
CA ALA A 271 -3.25 -8.83 -2.02
C ALA A 271 -4.44 -9.30 -1.15
N GLY A 272 -4.52 -8.85 0.11
CA GLY A 272 -5.66 -9.15 0.99
C GLY A 272 -7.00 -8.58 0.50
N ALA A 273 -6.98 -7.49 -0.27
CA ALA A 273 -8.17 -6.89 -0.86
C ALA A 273 -8.68 -7.64 -2.11
N VAL A 274 -7.81 -8.40 -2.79
CA VAL A 274 -8.17 -9.16 -4.00
C VAL A 274 -8.82 -10.51 -3.65
N VAL A 275 -8.38 -11.17 -2.56
CA VAL A 275 -8.95 -12.46 -2.11
C VAL A 275 -10.34 -12.29 -1.48
N GLY A 276 -10.65 -11.13 -0.89
CA GLY A 276 -12.00 -10.81 -0.41
C GLY A 276 -13.05 -10.69 -1.54
N ALA A 277 -12.63 -10.53 -2.79
CA ALA A 277 -13.53 -10.37 -3.94
C ALA A 277 -14.09 -11.70 -4.49
N GLU A 278 -13.48 -12.85 -4.19
CA GLU A 278 -13.93 -14.16 -4.71
C GLU A 278 -15.08 -14.79 -3.90
N ILE A 279 -15.30 -14.38 -2.65
CA ILE A 279 -16.33 -15.00 -1.78
C ILE A 279 -17.74 -14.42 -2.01
N GLY A 280 -17.89 -13.32 -2.77
CA GLY A 280 -19.18 -12.65 -2.99
C GLY A 280 -20.02 -13.13 -4.17
N SER A 281 -19.69 -14.26 -4.80
CA SER A 281 -20.23 -14.67 -6.12
C SER A 281 -21.68 -15.20 -6.16
N VAL A 282 -22.51 -14.97 -5.13
CA VAL A 282 -23.91 -15.47 -5.14
C VAL A 282 -24.92 -14.32 -5.04
N GLY A 283 -25.37 -13.88 -6.22
CA GLY A 283 -26.68 -13.26 -6.41
C GLY A 283 -26.71 -11.73 -6.44
N SER A 284 -27.10 -11.18 -7.59
CA SER A 284 -27.32 -9.75 -7.89
C SER A 284 -26.04 -8.95 -8.20
N GLY A 285 -25.92 -8.54 -9.47
CA GLY A 285 -24.78 -7.80 -10.06
C GLY A 285 -24.49 -6.40 -9.47
N TYR A 286 -25.13 -6.02 -8.37
CA TYR A 286 -24.85 -4.79 -7.63
C TYR A 286 -24.46 -5.04 -6.16
N GLY A 287 -24.59 -6.27 -5.64
CA GLY A 287 -24.25 -6.62 -4.25
C GLY A 287 -22.77 -6.97 -4.05
N ALA A 288 -22.14 -7.61 -5.04
CA ALA A 288 -20.74 -8.08 -4.93
C ALA A 288 -19.71 -6.93 -4.93
N LEU A 289 -19.96 -5.86 -5.68
CA LEU A 289 -19.08 -4.68 -5.74
C LEU A 289 -19.19 -3.82 -4.48
N ILE A 290 -20.38 -3.70 -3.91
CA ILE A 290 -20.60 -2.94 -2.67
C ILE A 290 -20.07 -3.72 -1.46
N GLY A 291 -20.23 -5.05 -1.43
CA GLY A 291 -19.69 -5.92 -0.38
C GLY A 291 -18.17 -5.96 -0.33
N ALA A 292 -17.49 -5.99 -1.49
CA ALA A 292 -16.03 -5.98 -1.56
C ALA A 292 -15.41 -4.64 -1.12
N VAL A 293 -16.06 -3.51 -1.42
CA VAL A 293 -15.56 -2.18 -1.08
C VAL A 293 -15.87 -1.78 0.38
N LEU A 294 -17.04 -2.15 0.91
CA LEU A 294 -17.34 -1.98 2.35
C LEU A 294 -16.53 -2.94 3.23
N GLY A 295 -16.24 -4.16 2.77
CA GLY A 295 -15.33 -5.08 3.45
C GLY A 295 -13.91 -4.53 3.55
N ALA A 296 -13.41 -3.91 2.47
CA ALA A 296 -12.10 -3.26 2.46
C ALA A 296 -12.04 -2.00 3.34
N ALA A 297 -13.12 -1.22 3.41
CA ALA A 297 -13.16 0.00 4.24
C ALA A 297 -13.34 -0.29 5.74
N ILE A 298 -14.11 -1.33 6.12
CA ILE A 298 -14.31 -1.71 7.52
C ILE A 298 -13.08 -2.45 8.07
N GLY A 299 -12.41 -3.29 7.25
CA GLY A 299 -11.16 -3.93 7.64
C GLY A 299 -10.01 -2.95 7.89
N PHE A 300 -10.01 -1.79 7.21
CA PHE A 300 -9.02 -0.72 7.42
C PHE A 300 -9.33 0.18 8.64
N LEU A 301 -10.52 0.05 9.24
CA LEU A 301 -10.94 0.83 10.42
C LEU A 301 -11.06 -0.01 11.70
N SER A 302 -10.78 -1.31 11.64
CA SER A 302 -10.86 -2.23 12.79
C SER A 302 -9.50 -2.68 13.36
N GLU A 303 -8.39 -2.06 12.96
CA GLU A 303 -7.09 -2.13 13.66
C GLU A 303 -6.66 -0.75 14.17
#